data_AF-A0A4Z2IK50-F1
#
_entry.id   AF-A0A4Z2IK50-F1
#
_cell.length_a   1.000
_cell.length_b   1.000
_cell.length_c   1.000
_cell.angle_alpha   90.00
_cell.angle_beta   90.00
_cell.angle_gamma   90.00
#
_symmetry.space_group_name_H-M   'P 1'
#
loop_
_entity.id
_entity.type
_entity.pdbx_description
1 polymer ?
#
loop_
_entity_poly.entity_id
_entity_poly.type
_entity_poly.pdbx_seq_one_letter_code
_entity_poly.pdbx_strand_id
1 'polypeptide(L)'
;MSEANKDLLDKYRKEVALRRKYHEQLVELKGNIRVLCRVKPVLKEDQHEEGQSVVVTTDSNNESSLNVLNKGKSRLFELDKVFHPQATQEEVFQEIEPLVTSCIDGYQVCIFAYGQTGSGKTHTMERALKHLFSEIEERKDMWSYTVTVNSVEIYNEVLRDLLSKDGDKLDIKINPDGTGQLHVPGLRVIEVKSFQHIKKILATARKNRITFGTQMNQHSSRSHALLCITVQGTDLATGSKTTGKLNLVDLAGSERVWKSGAEGERLKEAQNINRSLLSLGDVIQALRARHNHIPFRNSRLTYLLQDSLGKGSKTVMVVQVSALESNVGETLCSLKFAQRVCKVELGPAARKIESGGGQCD
;
A
#
# COMPACT_ATOMS: atom_id res chain seq x y z
N MET A 1 -26.62 34.95 -14.65
CA MET A 1 -26.84 33.49 -14.49
C MET A 1 -28.31 33.28 -14.15
N SER A 2 -29.05 32.51 -14.96
CA SER A 2 -30.50 32.28 -14.74
C SER A 2 -30.76 31.63 -13.36
N GLU A 3 -31.92 31.87 -12.77
CA GLU A 3 -32.35 31.25 -11.50
C GLU A 3 -32.35 29.72 -11.59
N ALA A 4 -32.73 29.17 -12.75
CA ALA A 4 -32.64 27.75 -13.05
C ALA A 4 -31.18 27.22 -13.02
N ASN A 5 -30.21 28.03 -13.47
CA ASN A 5 -28.80 27.63 -13.44
C ASN A 5 -28.24 27.65 -12.01
N LYS A 6 -28.73 28.55 -11.15
CA LYS A 6 -28.36 28.58 -9.72
C LYS A 6 -28.90 27.35 -8.99
N ASP A 7 -30.17 27.01 -9.19
CA ASP A 7 -30.78 25.81 -8.61
C ASP A 7 -30.08 24.53 -9.07
N LEU A 8 -29.72 24.43 -10.35
CA LEU A 8 -28.98 23.29 -10.88
C LEU A 8 -27.60 23.14 -10.24
N LEU A 9 -26.86 24.24 -10.07
CA LEU A 9 -25.55 24.25 -9.41
C LEU A 9 -25.65 23.84 -7.93
N ASP A 10 -26.67 24.31 -7.23
CA ASP A 10 -26.88 23.94 -5.82
C ASP A 10 -27.27 22.48 -5.65
N LYS A 11 -28.12 21.94 -6.54
CA LYS A 11 -28.43 20.51 -6.59
C LYS A 11 -27.18 19.67 -6.87
N TYR A 12 -26.37 20.10 -7.84
CA TYR A 12 -25.14 19.43 -8.19
C TYR A 12 -24.14 19.41 -7.01
N ARG A 13 -23.94 20.53 -6.32
CA ARG A 13 -23.09 20.59 -5.12
C ARG A 13 -23.57 19.67 -4.00
N LYS A 14 -24.87 19.60 -3.77
CA LYS A 14 -25.46 18.68 -2.79
C LYS A 14 -25.22 17.22 -3.17
N GLU A 15 -25.36 16.89 -4.45
CA GLU A 15 -25.07 15.54 -4.95
C GLU A 15 -23.59 15.19 -4.73
N VAL A 16 -22.65 16.07 -5.12
CA VAL A 16 -21.21 15.84 -4.94
C VAL A 16 -20.85 15.63 -3.47
N ALA A 17 -21.43 16.42 -2.55
CA ALA A 17 -21.23 16.25 -1.12
C ALA A 17 -21.77 14.91 -0.59
N LEU A 18 -22.96 14.49 -1.06
CA LEU A 18 -23.54 13.19 -0.70
C LEU A 18 -22.74 12.03 -1.26
N ARG A 19 -22.29 12.11 -2.53
CA ARG A 19 -21.45 11.10 -3.15
C ARG A 19 -20.14 10.92 -2.39
N ARG A 20 -19.48 12.02 -2.01
CA ARG A 20 -18.30 11.98 -1.12
C ARG A 20 -18.64 11.29 0.20
N LYS A 21 -19.73 11.68 0.87
CA LYS A 21 -20.14 11.07 2.14
C LYS A 21 -20.36 9.55 2.02
N TYR A 22 -21.10 9.10 1.02
CA TYR A 22 -21.40 7.67 0.86
C TYR A 22 -20.19 6.86 0.40
N HIS A 23 -19.34 7.45 -0.46
CA HIS A 23 -18.05 6.87 -0.82
C HIS A 23 -17.20 6.55 0.41
N GLU A 24 -17.10 7.52 1.32
CA GLU A 24 -16.34 7.39 2.55
C GLU A 24 -16.90 6.31 3.47
N GLN A 25 -18.22 6.28 3.65
CA GLN A 25 -18.89 5.23 4.43
C GLN A 25 -18.66 3.84 3.84
N LEU A 26 -18.70 3.69 2.51
CA LEU A 26 -18.44 2.42 1.84
C LEU A 26 -16.98 1.96 2.04
N VAL A 27 -16.01 2.88 1.94
CA VAL A 27 -14.60 2.55 2.17
C VAL A 27 -14.36 2.15 3.63
N GLU A 28 -14.94 2.85 4.59
CA GLU A 28 -14.82 2.53 6.02
C GLU A 28 -15.46 1.17 6.36
N LEU A 29 -16.63 0.87 5.79
CA LEU A 29 -17.32 -0.42 5.97
C LEU A 29 -16.50 -1.60 5.42
N LYS A 30 -15.73 -1.39 4.34
CA LYS A 30 -14.78 -2.40 3.83
C LYS A 30 -13.56 -2.58 4.74
N GLY A 31 -13.35 -1.70 5.72
CA GLY A 31 -12.25 -1.72 6.67
C GLY A 31 -11.08 -0.81 6.26
N ASN A 32 -10.48 -0.16 7.26
CA ASN A 32 -9.37 0.78 7.06
C ASN A 32 -8.05 0.11 6.67
N ILE A 33 -7.91 -1.20 6.87
CA ILE A 33 -6.75 -1.99 6.43
C ILE A 33 -7.28 -3.23 5.72
N ARG A 34 -6.98 -3.36 4.43
CA ARG A 34 -7.40 -4.47 3.58
C ARG A 34 -6.21 -5.20 2.97
N VAL A 35 -6.32 -6.49 2.78
CA VAL A 35 -5.32 -7.37 2.16
C VAL A 35 -5.95 -8.07 0.96
N LEU A 36 -5.50 -7.67 -0.22
CA LEU A 36 -5.92 -8.23 -1.50
C LEU A 36 -4.80 -9.16 -1.99
N CYS A 37 -5.13 -10.41 -2.34
CA CYS A 37 -4.19 -11.33 -2.95
C CYS A 37 -4.51 -11.53 -4.41
N ARG A 38 -3.50 -11.47 -5.27
CA ARG A 38 -3.60 -11.80 -6.68
C ARG A 38 -2.70 -12.96 -7.02
N VAL A 39 -3.29 -14.03 -7.55
CA VAL A 39 -2.54 -15.14 -8.12
C VAL A 39 -2.11 -14.75 -9.54
N LYS A 40 -0.82 -14.85 -9.85
CA LYS A 40 -0.28 -14.54 -11.18
C LYS A 40 -0.72 -15.63 -12.18
N PRO A 41 -1.20 -15.27 -13.39
CA PRO A 41 -1.38 -16.24 -14.46
C PRO A 41 -0.05 -16.90 -14.83
N VAL A 42 -0.09 -18.21 -15.10
CA VAL A 42 1.04 -18.95 -15.66
C VAL A 42 1.20 -18.53 -17.12
N LEU A 43 2.34 -17.94 -17.48
CA LEU A 43 2.61 -17.53 -18.85
C LEU A 43 3.15 -18.72 -19.65
N LYS A 44 3.04 -18.67 -20.99
CA LYS A 44 3.59 -19.72 -21.86
C LYS A 44 5.10 -19.89 -21.71
N GLU A 45 5.81 -18.80 -21.43
CA GLU A 45 7.24 -18.79 -21.13
C GLU A 45 7.59 -19.56 -19.84
N ASP A 46 6.67 -19.58 -18.88
CA ASP A 46 6.82 -20.32 -17.62
C ASP A 46 6.63 -21.85 -17.82
N GLN A 47 6.04 -22.28 -18.96
CA GLN A 47 5.73 -23.69 -19.25
C GLN A 47 6.88 -24.46 -19.93
N HIS A 48 7.97 -23.77 -20.32
CA HIS A 48 9.12 -24.39 -20.99
C HIS A 48 10.07 -25.13 -20.04
N GLU A 49 9.90 -25.00 -18.73
CA GLU A 49 10.58 -25.82 -17.74
C GLU A 49 9.76 -27.11 -17.49
N GLU A 50 10.23 -28.25 -18.02
CA GLU A 50 9.62 -29.56 -17.76
C GLU A 50 9.47 -29.78 -16.24
N GLY A 51 8.22 -30.04 -15.79
CA GLY A 51 7.93 -30.41 -14.40
C GLY A 51 7.31 -29.32 -13.51
N GLN A 52 6.96 -28.13 -14.02
CA GLN A 52 6.25 -27.15 -13.20
C GLN A 52 4.76 -27.51 -13.01
N SER A 53 4.38 -27.81 -11.78
CA SER A 53 2.98 -28.02 -11.40
C SER A 53 2.34 -26.74 -10.83
N VAL A 54 1.03 -26.59 -11.02
CA VAL A 54 0.23 -25.53 -10.37
C VAL A 54 -0.16 -26.01 -8.98
N VAL A 55 0.28 -25.26 -7.96
CA VAL A 55 0.10 -25.62 -6.54
C VAL A 55 -0.85 -24.69 -5.78
N VAL A 56 -1.35 -23.64 -6.44
CA VAL A 56 -2.31 -22.69 -5.87
C VAL A 56 -3.66 -22.89 -6.52
N THR A 57 -4.69 -23.11 -5.70
CA THR A 57 -6.07 -23.21 -6.16
C THR A 57 -6.93 -22.15 -5.49
N THR A 58 -7.77 -21.49 -6.28
CA THR A 58 -8.75 -20.49 -5.83
C THR A 58 -10.15 -21.05 -6.02
N ASP A 59 -11.06 -20.72 -5.12
CA ASP A 59 -12.48 -21.07 -5.27
C ASP A 59 -13.22 -19.91 -5.94
N SER A 60 -13.88 -20.17 -7.08
CA SER A 60 -14.66 -19.16 -7.79
C SER A 60 -15.88 -18.69 -7.01
N ASN A 61 -16.37 -19.49 -6.05
CA ASN A 61 -17.50 -19.15 -5.20
C ASN A 61 -17.07 -18.46 -3.90
N ASN A 62 -15.77 -18.46 -3.60
CA ASN A 62 -15.22 -17.84 -2.40
C ASN A 62 -14.01 -16.97 -2.74
N GLU A 63 -14.27 -15.71 -3.06
CA GLU A 63 -13.24 -14.69 -3.31
C GLU A 63 -12.42 -14.28 -2.08
N SER A 64 -12.56 -14.94 -0.93
CA SER A 64 -11.79 -14.62 0.29
C SER A 64 -10.73 -15.66 0.64
N SER A 65 -10.61 -16.75 -0.13
CA SER A 65 -9.68 -17.82 0.22
C SER A 65 -8.92 -18.44 -0.95
N LEU A 66 -7.77 -19.02 -0.64
CA LEU A 66 -7.01 -19.88 -1.56
C LEU A 66 -6.32 -21.02 -0.81
N ASN A 67 -6.09 -22.11 -1.52
CA ASN A 67 -5.34 -23.26 -1.02
C ASN A 67 -3.97 -23.35 -1.70
N VAL A 68 -2.97 -23.72 -0.91
CA VAL A 68 -1.61 -23.98 -1.40
C VAL A 68 -1.20 -25.41 -1.05
N LEU A 69 -0.91 -26.21 -2.07
CA LEU A 69 -0.38 -27.56 -1.92
C LEU A 69 1.15 -27.51 -1.82
N ASN A 70 1.72 -28.11 -0.79
CA ASN A 70 3.18 -28.22 -0.65
C ASN A 70 3.53 -29.58 -0.04
N LYS A 71 4.27 -30.42 -0.78
CA LYS A 71 4.69 -31.76 -0.36
C LYS A 71 3.52 -32.61 0.21
N GLY A 72 2.40 -32.63 -0.52
CA GLY A 72 1.20 -33.38 -0.15
C GLY A 72 0.35 -32.75 0.97
N LYS A 73 0.77 -31.62 1.56
CA LYS A 73 -0.01 -30.89 2.57
C LYS A 73 -0.68 -29.68 1.95
N SER A 74 -2.02 -29.67 1.96
CA SER A 74 -2.80 -28.49 1.60
C SER A 74 -2.88 -27.51 2.77
N ARG A 75 -2.77 -26.21 2.50
CA ARG A 75 -2.95 -25.14 3.48
C ARG A 75 -3.92 -24.10 2.94
N LEU A 76 -4.98 -23.85 3.70
CA LEU A 76 -5.96 -22.80 3.43
C LEU A 76 -5.47 -21.44 3.97
N PHE A 77 -5.60 -20.40 3.16
CA PHE A 77 -5.37 -19.01 3.54
C PHE A 77 -6.64 -18.21 3.28
N GLU A 78 -7.04 -17.42 4.27
CA GLU A 78 -8.18 -16.51 4.20
C GLU A 78 -7.67 -15.06 4.28
N LEU A 79 -8.15 -14.22 3.37
CA LEU A 79 -7.77 -12.83 3.16
C LEU A 79 -9.02 -11.99 2.86
N ASP A 80 -8.89 -10.65 2.77
CA ASP A 80 -10.07 -9.80 2.50
C ASP A 80 -10.60 -9.98 1.07
N LYS A 81 -9.72 -10.25 0.09
CA LYS A 81 -10.09 -10.67 -1.28
C LYS A 81 -8.96 -11.41 -1.99
N VAL A 82 -9.31 -12.36 -2.84
CA VAL A 82 -8.43 -13.24 -3.61
C VAL A 82 -8.87 -13.20 -5.07
N PHE A 83 -7.97 -12.73 -5.92
CA PHE A 83 -8.14 -12.70 -7.37
C PHE A 83 -7.56 -13.95 -7.99
N HIS A 84 -8.40 -14.64 -8.77
CA HIS A 84 -8.05 -15.80 -9.58
C HIS A 84 -6.99 -15.45 -10.66
N PRO A 85 -6.26 -16.43 -11.21
CA PRO A 85 -5.18 -16.17 -12.17
C PRO A 85 -5.60 -15.39 -13.44
N GLN A 86 -6.85 -15.56 -13.88
CA GLN A 86 -7.40 -14.90 -15.06
C GLN A 86 -7.91 -13.48 -14.75
N ALA A 87 -7.90 -13.06 -13.48
CA ALA A 87 -8.32 -11.72 -13.09
C ALA A 87 -7.45 -10.65 -13.79
N THR A 88 -8.15 -9.77 -14.49
CA THR A 88 -7.59 -8.64 -15.21
C THR A 88 -6.98 -7.63 -14.24
N GLN A 89 -6.09 -6.81 -14.77
CA GLN A 89 -5.57 -5.67 -14.01
C GLN A 89 -6.66 -4.65 -13.66
N GLU A 90 -7.74 -4.62 -14.44
CA GLU A 90 -8.87 -3.71 -14.21
C GLU A 90 -9.67 -4.14 -12.99
N GLU A 91 -10.02 -5.42 -12.88
CA GLU A 91 -10.73 -5.96 -11.72
C GLU A 91 -9.95 -5.76 -10.40
N VAL A 92 -8.62 -5.91 -10.45
CA VAL A 92 -7.77 -5.62 -9.28
C VAL A 92 -7.78 -4.13 -8.96
N PHE A 93 -7.74 -3.28 -9.99
CA PHE A 93 -7.72 -1.83 -9.82
C PHE A 93 -9.04 -1.28 -9.28
N GLN A 94 -10.18 -1.87 -9.64
CA GLN A 94 -11.51 -1.47 -9.12
C GLN A 94 -11.61 -1.55 -7.58
N GLU A 95 -10.83 -2.41 -6.92
CA GLU A 95 -10.78 -2.43 -5.45
C GLU A 95 -9.88 -1.33 -4.84
N ILE A 96 -8.99 -0.75 -5.65
CA ILE A 96 -8.00 0.25 -5.27
C ILE A 96 -8.47 1.67 -5.64
N GLU A 97 -9.17 1.80 -6.75
CA GLU A 97 -9.69 3.05 -7.31
C GLU A 97 -10.38 3.92 -6.24
N PRO A 98 -11.28 3.40 -5.38
CA PRO A 98 -11.94 4.24 -4.38
C PRO A 98 -10.98 4.88 -3.37
N LEU A 99 -9.84 4.25 -3.12
CA LEU A 99 -8.80 4.80 -2.25
C LEU A 99 -8.07 5.96 -2.94
N VAL A 100 -7.85 5.88 -4.25
CA VAL A 100 -7.25 6.99 -5.00
C VAL A 100 -8.19 8.20 -5.00
N THR A 101 -9.49 7.99 -5.20
CA THR A 101 -10.52 9.05 -5.06
C THR A 101 -10.51 9.64 -3.65
N SER A 102 -10.39 8.80 -2.62
CA SER A 102 -10.26 9.25 -1.23
C SER A 102 -9.06 10.20 -1.04
N CYS A 103 -7.91 9.91 -1.67
CA CYS A 103 -6.76 10.80 -1.60
C CYS A 103 -7.07 12.17 -2.19
N ILE A 104 -7.78 12.23 -3.32
CA ILE A 104 -8.16 13.50 -3.97
C ILE A 104 -9.13 14.29 -3.08
N ASP A 105 -9.99 13.58 -2.34
CA ASP A 105 -10.91 14.15 -1.36
C ASP A 105 -10.23 14.55 -0.04
N GLY A 106 -8.90 14.41 0.08
CA GLY A 106 -8.12 14.89 1.21
C GLY A 106 -7.80 13.85 2.29
N TYR A 107 -7.99 12.56 2.01
CA TYR A 107 -7.65 11.49 2.96
C TYR A 107 -6.21 11.00 2.81
N GLN A 108 -5.70 10.39 3.88
CA GLN A 108 -4.42 9.68 3.86
C GLN A 108 -4.62 8.25 3.38
N VAL A 109 -3.85 7.86 2.37
CA VAL A 109 -3.99 6.59 1.69
C VAL A 109 -2.63 5.92 1.56
N CYS A 110 -2.58 4.62 1.83
CA CYS A 110 -1.38 3.81 1.70
C CYS A 110 -1.67 2.55 0.90
N ILE A 111 -0.95 2.36 -0.20
CA ILE A 111 -1.05 1.18 -1.06
C ILE A 111 0.28 0.45 -1.01
N PHE A 112 0.30 -0.71 -0.36
CA PHE A 112 1.45 -1.61 -0.40
C PHE A 112 1.32 -2.55 -1.59
N ALA A 113 2.39 -2.66 -2.38
CA ALA A 113 2.57 -3.75 -3.32
C ALA A 113 3.63 -4.70 -2.74
N TYR A 114 3.25 -5.97 -2.58
CA TYR A 114 4.08 -6.98 -1.95
C TYR A 114 4.09 -8.28 -2.78
N GLY A 115 5.21 -8.99 -2.76
CA GLY A 115 5.39 -10.25 -3.48
C GLY A 115 6.68 -10.27 -4.29
N GLN A 116 6.97 -11.40 -4.94
CA GLN A 116 8.22 -11.61 -5.66
C GLN A 116 8.47 -10.60 -6.80
N THR A 117 9.72 -10.49 -7.25
CA THR A 117 10.07 -9.69 -8.44
C THR A 117 9.32 -10.20 -9.67
N GLY A 118 8.86 -9.28 -10.53
CA GLY A 118 8.09 -9.63 -11.73
C GLY A 118 6.65 -10.07 -11.46
N SER A 119 6.16 -9.99 -10.22
CA SER A 119 4.78 -10.39 -9.88
C SER A 119 3.73 -9.42 -10.42
N GLY A 120 4.07 -8.13 -10.60
CA GLY A 120 3.17 -7.09 -11.13
C GLY A 120 3.01 -5.84 -10.26
N LYS A 121 3.81 -5.67 -9.19
CA LYS A 121 3.78 -4.54 -8.24
C LYS A 121 3.74 -3.17 -8.92
N THR A 122 4.66 -2.96 -9.86
CA THR A 122 4.84 -1.71 -10.61
C THR A 122 3.60 -1.31 -11.43
N HIS A 123 2.91 -2.29 -12.00
CA HIS A 123 1.72 -2.03 -12.82
C HIS A 123 0.55 -1.52 -11.98
N THR A 124 0.36 -2.07 -10.78
CA THR A 124 -0.65 -1.61 -9.82
C THR A 124 -0.43 -0.13 -9.48
N MET A 125 0.83 0.27 -9.26
CA MET A 125 1.18 1.66 -8.93
C MET A 125 0.96 2.63 -10.10
N GLU A 126 1.35 2.27 -11.33
CA GLU A 126 1.18 3.14 -12.50
C GLU A 126 -0.29 3.42 -12.80
N ARG A 127 -1.18 2.44 -12.57
CA ARG A 127 -2.64 2.61 -12.74
C ARG A 127 -3.23 3.59 -11.73
N ALA A 128 -2.84 3.50 -10.45
CA ALA A 128 -3.28 4.44 -9.43
C ALA A 128 -2.91 5.89 -9.79
N LEU A 129 -1.68 6.10 -10.29
CA LEU A 129 -1.25 7.43 -10.75
C LEU A 129 -2.03 7.91 -11.98
N LYS A 130 -2.27 7.03 -12.95
CA LYS A 130 -3.04 7.38 -14.15
C LYS A 130 -4.45 7.85 -13.78
N HIS A 131 -5.14 7.09 -12.93
CA HIS A 131 -6.47 7.46 -12.45
C HIS A 131 -6.45 8.76 -11.64
N LEU A 132 -5.47 8.95 -10.76
CA LEU A 132 -5.33 10.19 -9.97
C LEU A 132 -5.30 11.43 -10.86
N PHE A 133 -4.51 11.41 -11.94
CA PHE A 133 -4.44 12.55 -12.87
C PHE A 133 -5.68 12.68 -13.76
N SER A 134 -6.37 11.58 -14.11
CA SER A 134 -7.66 11.63 -14.82
C SER A 134 -8.72 12.34 -14.00
N GLU A 135 -8.87 11.93 -12.74
CA GLU A 135 -9.87 12.49 -11.82
C GLU A 135 -9.58 13.97 -11.49
N ILE A 136 -8.30 14.35 -11.35
CA ILE A 136 -7.91 15.76 -11.19
C ILE A 136 -8.32 16.59 -12.41
N GLU A 137 -8.10 16.07 -13.62
CA GLU A 137 -8.47 16.77 -14.86
C GLU A 137 -9.99 16.87 -15.02
N GLU A 138 -10.74 15.83 -14.65
CA GLU A 138 -12.21 15.82 -14.68
C GLU A 138 -12.82 16.84 -13.70
N ARG A 139 -12.13 17.16 -12.60
CA ARG A 139 -12.59 18.10 -11.57
C ARG A 139 -12.09 19.55 -11.74
N LYS A 140 -11.32 19.85 -12.80
CA LYS A 140 -10.62 21.15 -12.96
C LYS A 140 -11.52 22.39 -12.96
N ASP A 141 -12.78 22.25 -13.37
CA ASP A 141 -13.73 23.38 -13.42
C ASP A 141 -14.29 23.74 -12.03
N MET A 142 -14.13 22.85 -11.05
CA MET A 142 -14.60 23.03 -9.67
C MET A 142 -13.46 23.15 -8.67
N TRP A 143 -12.31 22.56 -8.97
CA TRP A 143 -11.19 22.45 -8.05
C TRP A 143 -9.88 22.84 -8.74
N SER A 144 -9.05 23.58 -8.03
CA SER A 144 -7.64 23.77 -8.38
C SER A 144 -6.78 22.82 -7.56
N TYR A 145 -5.90 22.06 -8.22
CA TYR A 145 -5.02 21.10 -7.56
C TYR A 145 -3.55 21.46 -7.74
N THR A 146 -2.78 21.31 -6.67
CA THR A 146 -1.31 21.26 -6.70
C THR A 146 -0.87 19.86 -6.27
N VAL A 147 -0.11 19.19 -7.13
CA VAL A 147 0.41 17.84 -6.86
C VAL A 147 1.92 17.90 -6.69
N THR A 148 2.40 17.39 -5.56
CA THR A 148 3.83 17.25 -5.30
C THR A 148 4.20 15.80 -5.04
N VAL A 149 5.43 15.44 -5.38
CA VAL A 149 5.95 14.08 -5.23
C VAL A 149 7.31 14.09 -4.54
N ASN A 150 7.52 13.10 -3.69
CA ASN A 150 8.85 12.72 -3.20
C ASN A 150 9.01 11.20 -3.29
N SER A 151 10.25 10.71 -3.29
CA SER A 151 10.51 9.27 -3.32
C SER A 151 11.71 8.90 -2.47
N VAL A 152 11.52 7.89 -1.62
CA VAL A 152 12.51 7.42 -0.65
C VAL A 152 12.78 5.94 -0.88
N GLU A 153 14.05 5.57 -0.82
CA GLU A 153 14.48 4.19 -0.66
C GLU A 153 14.86 3.92 0.80
N ILE A 154 14.42 2.78 1.33
CA ILE A 154 14.90 2.25 2.61
C ILE A 154 15.67 0.98 2.30
N TYR A 155 16.98 1.06 2.44
CA TYR A 155 17.89 -0.07 2.26
C TYR A 155 18.75 -0.21 3.51
N ASN A 156 18.74 -1.40 4.10
CA ASN A 156 19.54 -1.70 5.29
C ASN A 156 19.33 -0.67 6.44
N GLU A 157 18.07 -0.25 6.65
CA GLU A 157 17.65 0.79 7.62
C GLU A 157 18.24 2.20 7.39
N VAL A 158 18.74 2.47 6.19
CA VAL A 158 19.20 3.79 5.76
C VAL A 158 18.19 4.35 4.75
N LEU A 159 17.73 5.57 4.99
CA LEU A 159 16.88 6.32 4.05
C LEU A 159 17.76 7.03 3.02
N ARG A 160 17.33 6.99 1.76
CA ARG A 160 17.96 7.73 0.65
C ARG A 160 16.92 8.38 -0.23
N ASP A 161 17.23 9.55 -0.75
CA ASP A 161 16.39 10.24 -1.73
C ASP A 161 16.57 9.60 -3.11
N LEU A 162 15.48 9.10 -3.69
CA LEU A 162 15.51 8.55 -5.05
C LEU A 162 15.40 9.62 -6.15
N LEU A 163 15.09 10.86 -5.80
CA LEU A 163 14.96 12.01 -6.71
C LEU A 163 16.16 12.97 -6.65
N SER A 164 17.07 12.74 -5.71
CA SER A 164 18.38 13.41 -5.67
C SER A 164 19.39 12.66 -6.53
N LYS A 165 20.42 13.38 -7.00
CA LYS A 165 21.64 12.76 -7.54
C LYS A 165 22.63 12.45 -6.41
N ASP A 166 22.47 13.13 -5.29
CA ASP A 166 23.32 13.02 -4.11
C ASP A 166 22.82 11.85 -3.27
N GLY A 167 23.70 10.88 -3.01
CA GLY A 167 23.38 9.65 -2.27
C GLY A 167 23.33 9.86 -0.75
N ASP A 168 22.92 11.03 -0.31
CA ASP A 168 22.98 11.42 1.10
C ASP A 168 22.04 10.57 1.95
N LYS A 169 22.53 10.26 3.16
CA LYS A 169 21.75 9.54 4.15
C LYS A 169 20.76 10.51 4.78
N LEU A 170 19.48 10.13 4.73
CA LEU A 170 18.40 10.90 5.34
C LEU A 170 17.98 10.28 6.68
N ASP A 171 17.32 11.09 7.51
CA ASP A 171 16.78 10.67 8.80
C ASP A 171 15.33 11.15 8.97
N ILE A 172 14.55 10.44 9.78
CA ILE A 172 13.15 10.74 10.07
C ILE A 172 13.10 11.61 11.32
N LYS A 173 12.45 12.77 11.23
CA LYS A 173 12.29 13.71 12.33
C LYS A 173 10.83 14.11 12.52
N ILE A 174 10.49 14.50 13.75
CA ILE A 174 9.19 15.12 14.04
C ILE A 174 9.20 16.53 13.44
N ASN A 175 8.09 16.91 12.80
CA ASN A 175 7.91 18.25 12.26
C ASN A 175 8.00 19.29 13.40
N PRO A 176 8.74 20.40 13.17
CA PRO A 176 8.86 21.47 14.16
C PRO A 176 7.59 22.33 14.28
N ASP A 177 6.59 22.13 13.41
CA ASP A 177 5.33 22.88 13.37
C ASP A 177 4.35 22.56 14.52
N GLY A 178 4.74 21.67 15.44
CA GLY A 178 3.92 21.27 16.57
C GLY A 178 2.81 20.28 16.24
N THR A 179 2.67 19.85 14.98
CA THR A 179 1.65 18.87 14.56
C THR A 179 1.95 17.46 15.04
N GLY A 180 3.21 17.18 15.41
CA GLY A 180 3.68 15.84 15.74
C GLY A 180 3.83 14.91 14.53
N GLN A 181 3.57 15.40 13.30
CA GLN A 181 3.74 14.62 12.07
C GLN A 181 5.21 14.36 11.78
N LEU A 182 5.51 13.28 11.07
CA LEU A 182 6.87 12.94 10.69
C LEU A 182 7.24 13.58 9.35
N HIS A 183 8.52 13.95 9.22
CA HIS A 183 9.11 14.38 7.96
C HIS A 183 10.55 13.87 7.83
N VAL A 184 11.08 14.02 6.63
CA VAL A 184 12.45 13.66 6.29
C VAL A 184 13.16 14.94 5.81
N PRO A 185 13.87 15.67 6.67
CA PRO A 185 14.62 16.85 6.27
C PRO A 185 15.59 16.52 5.14
N GLY A 186 15.67 17.40 4.13
CA GLY A 186 16.52 17.21 2.95
C GLY A 186 15.91 16.32 1.85
N LEU A 187 14.75 15.70 2.09
CA LEU A 187 14.04 14.95 1.06
C LEU A 187 13.49 15.91 -0.01
N ARG A 188 13.86 15.68 -1.27
CA ARG A 188 13.43 16.52 -2.38
C ARG A 188 11.95 16.33 -2.67
N VAL A 189 11.25 17.46 -2.76
CA VAL A 189 9.84 17.53 -3.19
C VAL A 189 9.77 18.20 -4.56
N ILE A 190 9.12 17.55 -5.51
CA ILE A 190 8.98 18.03 -6.89
C ILE A 190 7.51 18.25 -7.20
N GLU A 191 7.15 19.42 -7.71
CA GLU A 191 5.81 19.68 -8.24
C GLU A 191 5.60 18.97 -9.57
N VAL A 192 4.46 18.32 -9.73
CA VAL A 192 4.11 17.53 -10.90
C VAL A 192 2.84 18.06 -11.54
N LYS A 193 2.89 18.27 -12.86
CA LYS A 193 1.81 18.89 -13.64
C LYS A 193 1.01 17.91 -14.49
N SER A 194 1.49 16.68 -14.67
CA SER A 194 0.81 15.67 -15.48
C SER A 194 1.28 14.25 -15.19
N PHE A 195 0.49 13.27 -15.63
CA PHE A 195 0.87 11.86 -15.59
C PHE A 195 2.18 11.58 -16.34
N GLN A 196 2.44 12.26 -17.46
CA GLN A 196 3.70 12.11 -18.21
C GLN A 196 4.90 12.66 -17.43
N HIS A 197 4.70 13.73 -16.65
CA HIS A 197 5.76 14.27 -15.79
C HIS A 197 6.11 13.30 -14.66
N ILE A 198 5.12 12.74 -13.93
CA ILE A 198 5.42 11.75 -12.88
C ILE A 198 6.04 10.48 -13.43
N LYS A 199 5.67 10.07 -14.64
CA LYS A 199 6.25 8.89 -15.29
C LYS A 199 7.76 9.05 -15.53
N LYS A 200 8.20 10.25 -15.91
CA LYS A 200 9.64 10.58 -16.04
C LYS A 200 10.33 10.55 -14.68
N ILE A 201 9.73 11.15 -13.65
CA ILE A 201 10.25 11.15 -12.28
C ILE A 201 10.40 9.72 -11.76
N LEU A 202 9.40 8.86 -11.97
CA LEU A 202 9.43 7.43 -11.64
C LEU A 202 10.56 6.69 -12.35
N ALA A 203 10.82 6.99 -13.63
CA ALA A 203 11.93 6.40 -14.36
C ALA A 203 13.29 6.81 -13.75
N THR A 204 13.43 8.07 -13.32
CA THR A 204 14.62 8.55 -12.59
C THR A 204 14.76 7.86 -11.24
N ALA A 205 13.69 7.79 -10.45
CA ALA A 205 13.70 7.10 -9.16
C ALA A 205 14.11 5.62 -9.29
N ARG A 206 13.57 4.92 -10.29
CA ARG A 206 13.94 3.53 -10.61
C ARG A 206 15.40 3.40 -11.01
N LYS A 207 15.91 4.31 -11.86
CA LYS A 207 17.33 4.31 -12.24
C LYS A 207 18.22 4.50 -11.01
N ASN A 208 17.89 5.44 -10.14
CA ASN A 208 18.66 5.72 -8.93
C ASN A 208 18.63 4.51 -7.97
N ARG A 209 17.47 3.88 -7.77
CA ARG A 209 17.32 2.65 -6.96
C ARG A 209 18.21 1.50 -7.43
N ILE A 210 18.52 1.43 -8.73
CA ILE A 210 19.43 0.43 -9.31
C ILE A 210 20.90 0.87 -9.17
N THR A 211 21.20 2.16 -9.44
CA THR A 211 22.57 2.66 -9.60
C THR A 211 23.36 2.70 -8.28
N PHE A 212 22.69 2.87 -7.14
CA PHE A 212 23.35 2.89 -5.83
C PHE A 212 23.74 1.50 -5.30
N GLY A 213 23.52 0.43 -6.08
CA GLY A 213 23.98 -0.92 -5.78
C GLY A 213 25.43 -1.16 -6.24
N THR A 214 26.27 -1.69 -5.36
CA THR A 214 27.62 -2.18 -5.71
C THR A 214 27.53 -3.35 -6.70
N GLN A 215 28.23 -3.26 -7.84
CA GLN A 215 28.65 -4.25 -8.88
C GLN A 215 27.99 -5.65 -9.06
N MET A 216 26.88 -6.00 -8.42
CA MET A 216 26.11 -7.22 -8.73
C MET A 216 24.61 -6.92 -8.67
N ASN A 217 23.99 -7.02 -9.84
CA ASN A 217 22.59 -6.70 -10.12
C ASN A 217 21.61 -7.55 -9.30
N GLN A 218 20.92 -6.94 -8.31
CA GLN A 218 19.55 -7.28 -7.85
C GLN A 218 19.06 -6.38 -6.68
N HIS A 219 19.53 -5.12 -6.56
CA HIS A 219 19.22 -4.27 -5.40
C HIS A 219 17.72 -3.92 -5.26
N SER A 220 16.97 -3.78 -6.35
CA SER A 220 15.56 -3.37 -6.30
C SER A 220 14.63 -4.38 -5.62
N SER A 221 14.99 -5.67 -5.51
CA SER A 221 14.20 -6.62 -4.71
C SER A 221 14.58 -6.59 -3.23
N ARG A 222 15.68 -5.93 -2.87
CA ARG A 222 16.30 -5.95 -1.54
C ARG A 222 16.17 -4.62 -0.79
N SER A 223 15.47 -3.66 -1.36
CA SER A 223 15.15 -2.38 -0.72
C SER A 223 13.65 -2.11 -0.81
N HIS A 224 13.12 -1.34 0.14
CA HIS A 224 11.76 -0.80 0.04
C HIS A 224 11.82 0.54 -0.69
N ALA A 225 10.88 0.79 -1.59
CA ALA A 225 10.74 2.10 -2.22
C ALA A 225 9.37 2.68 -1.90
N LEU A 226 9.36 3.94 -1.48
CA LEU A 226 8.16 4.69 -1.18
C LEU A 226 8.08 5.85 -2.17
N LEU A 227 6.92 6.00 -2.80
CA LEU A 227 6.54 7.19 -3.55
C LEU A 227 5.41 7.86 -2.79
N CYS A 228 5.62 9.08 -2.33
CA CYS A 228 4.60 9.87 -1.66
C CYS A 228 4.11 10.96 -2.61
N ILE A 229 2.82 10.95 -2.90
CA ILE A 229 2.15 11.98 -3.68
C ILE A 229 1.29 12.78 -2.71
N THR A 230 1.53 14.08 -2.62
CA THR A 230 0.66 14.99 -1.86
C THR A 230 -0.22 15.76 -2.84
N VAL A 231 -1.53 15.68 -2.65
CA VAL A 231 -2.55 16.35 -3.45
C VAL A 231 -3.19 17.44 -2.61
N GLN A 232 -2.93 18.69 -2.96
CA GLN A 232 -3.55 19.86 -2.32
C GLN A 232 -4.63 20.40 -3.23
N GLY A 233 -5.90 20.30 -2.80
CA GLY A 233 -7.05 20.80 -3.55
C GLY A 233 -7.59 22.10 -2.95
N THR A 234 -8.04 23.01 -3.80
CA THR A 234 -8.82 24.20 -3.41
C THR A 234 -10.12 24.22 -4.20
N ASP A 235 -11.25 24.18 -3.49
CA ASP A 235 -12.58 24.34 -4.07
C ASP A 235 -12.73 25.78 -4.58
N LEU A 236 -13.02 25.94 -5.86
CA LEU A 236 -13.12 27.25 -6.53
C LEU A 236 -14.38 28.03 -6.11
N ALA A 237 -15.42 27.34 -5.65
CA ALA A 237 -16.65 27.96 -5.19
C ALA A 237 -16.58 28.42 -3.74
N THR A 238 -15.97 27.62 -2.87
CA THR A 238 -15.97 27.88 -1.41
C THR A 238 -14.63 28.40 -0.89
N GLY A 239 -13.54 28.24 -1.65
CA GLY A 239 -12.18 28.48 -1.19
C GLY A 239 -11.65 27.44 -0.19
N SER A 240 -12.44 26.39 0.11
CA SER A 240 -12.07 25.33 1.05
C SER A 240 -10.85 24.56 0.53
N LYS A 241 -9.90 24.27 1.42
CA LYS A 241 -8.67 23.53 1.08
C LYS A 241 -8.70 22.11 1.61
N THR A 242 -8.21 21.18 0.82
CA THR A 242 -8.01 19.77 1.19
C THR A 242 -6.54 19.38 0.98
N THR A 243 -6.06 18.42 1.73
CA THR A 243 -4.71 17.86 1.54
C THR A 243 -4.76 16.36 1.78
N GLY A 244 -4.65 15.58 0.72
CA GLY A 244 -4.51 14.13 0.80
C GLY A 244 -3.09 13.71 0.47
N LYS A 245 -2.67 12.56 1.01
CA LYS A 245 -1.41 11.92 0.62
C LYS A 245 -1.67 10.49 0.20
N LEU A 246 -1.11 10.12 -0.95
CA LEU A 246 -1.09 8.77 -1.47
C LEU A 246 0.34 8.24 -1.35
N ASN A 247 0.52 7.22 -0.51
CA ASN A 247 1.77 6.51 -0.35
C ASN A 247 1.70 5.22 -1.16
N LEU A 248 2.51 5.12 -2.20
CA LEU A 248 2.70 3.89 -2.96
C LEU A 248 3.99 3.23 -2.47
N VAL A 249 3.86 2.10 -1.78
CA VAL A 249 4.96 1.40 -1.12
C VAL A 249 5.27 0.12 -1.87
N ASP A 250 6.43 0.06 -2.51
CA ASP A 250 6.98 -1.13 -3.15
C ASP A 250 7.89 -1.83 -2.14
N LEU A 251 7.37 -2.88 -1.52
CA LEU A 251 8.11 -3.63 -0.52
C LEU A 251 9.17 -4.50 -1.18
N ALA A 252 10.30 -4.65 -0.48
CA ALA A 252 11.31 -5.64 -0.80
C ALA A 252 10.66 -7.04 -0.92
N GLY A 253 11.24 -7.88 -1.77
CA GLY A 253 10.75 -9.21 -2.02
C GLY A 253 10.79 -10.09 -0.75
N SER A 254 9.95 -11.12 -0.74
CA SER A 254 9.79 -12.03 0.40
C SER A 254 10.89 -13.09 0.51
N GLU A 255 11.87 -13.06 -0.41
CA GLU A 255 12.85 -14.13 -0.57
C GLU A 255 13.64 -14.43 0.70
N ARG A 256 13.74 -15.72 1.00
CA ARG A 256 14.43 -16.17 2.21
C ARG A 256 15.95 -16.15 2.05
N VAL A 257 16.60 -15.63 3.08
CA VAL A 257 18.06 -15.51 3.22
C VAL A 257 18.81 -16.84 3.08
N TRP A 258 18.23 -17.95 3.54
CA TRP A 258 18.92 -19.25 3.53
C TRP A 258 19.00 -19.88 2.14
N LYS A 259 18.11 -19.50 1.21
CA LYS A 259 18.15 -19.97 -0.19
C LYS A 259 19.22 -19.27 -1.01
N SER A 260 19.66 -18.07 -0.60
CA SER A 260 20.61 -17.26 -1.38
C SER A 260 22.08 -17.57 -1.10
N GLY A 261 22.39 -18.44 -0.13
CA GLY A 261 23.78 -18.71 0.28
C GLY A 261 24.52 -17.47 0.80
N ALA A 262 23.78 -16.50 1.34
CA ALA A 262 24.33 -15.21 1.75
C ALA A 262 25.21 -15.33 3.01
N GLU A 263 26.48 -14.97 2.89
CA GLU A 263 27.44 -14.87 4.00
C GLU A 263 27.81 -13.40 4.30
N GLY A 264 28.34 -13.15 5.50
CA GLY A 264 28.88 -11.84 5.90
C GLY A 264 27.87 -10.69 5.82
N GLU A 265 28.19 -9.63 5.07
CA GLU A 265 27.33 -8.44 4.92
C GLU A 265 25.99 -8.75 4.25
N ARG A 266 25.95 -9.73 3.32
CA ARG A 266 24.70 -10.12 2.64
C ARG A 266 23.70 -10.76 3.60
N LEU A 267 24.19 -11.49 4.61
CA LEU A 267 23.36 -12.06 5.68
C LEU A 267 22.74 -10.95 6.52
N LYS A 268 23.54 -9.96 6.95
CA LYS A 268 23.06 -8.80 7.73
C LYS A 268 22.01 -7.98 6.97
N GLU A 269 22.26 -7.72 5.70
CA GLU A 269 21.32 -7.04 4.79
C GLU A 269 19.98 -7.78 4.72
N ALA A 270 20.02 -9.08 4.46
CA ALA A 270 18.83 -9.90 4.33
C ALA A 270 18.07 -10.06 5.66
N GLN A 271 18.77 -10.06 6.79
CA GLN A 271 18.15 -9.96 8.13
C GLN A 271 17.42 -8.62 8.32
N ASN A 272 18.01 -7.50 7.91
CA ASN A 272 17.39 -6.18 8.04
C ASN A 272 16.14 -6.01 7.15
N ILE A 273 16.16 -6.55 5.93
CA ILE A 273 14.98 -6.60 5.05
C ILE A 273 13.85 -7.37 5.74
N ASN A 274 14.12 -8.57 6.24
CA ASN A 274 13.11 -9.36 6.94
C ASN A 274 12.63 -8.70 8.24
N ARG A 275 13.53 -8.01 8.97
CA ARG A 275 13.17 -7.28 10.19
C ARG A 275 12.16 -6.16 9.92
N SER A 276 12.35 -5.41 8.84
CA SER A 276 11.42 -4.34 8.47
C SER A 276 10.03 -4.86 8.08
N LEU A 277 9.94 -5.97 7.34
CA LEU A 277 8.66 -6.63 7.03
C LEU A 277 8.01 -7.23 8.27
N LEU A 278 8.78 -7.85 9.16
CA LEU A 278 8.29 -8.38 10.43
C LEU A 278 7.68 -7.25 11.28
N SER A 279 8.41 -6.13 11.41
CA SER A 279 7.96 -4.95 12.15
C SER A 279 6.68 -4.36 11.56
N LEU A 280 6.55 -4.35 10.23
CA LEU A 280 5.31 -3.92 9.56
C LEU A 280 4.13 -4.83 9.92
N GLY A 281 4.34 -6.15 9.95
CA GLY A 281 3.35 -7.11 10.41
C GLY A 281 2.94 -6.87 11.87
N ASP A 282 3.91 -6.64 12.76
CA ASP A 282 3.67 -6.35 14.19
C ASP A 282 2.84 -5.08 14.37
N VAL A 283 3.18 -4.00 13.64
CA VAL A 283 2.46 -2.73 13.68
C VAL A 283 1.02 -2.89 13.21
N ILE A 284 0.78 -3.55 12.08
CA ILE A 284 -0.59 -3.73 11.56
C ILE A 284 -1.42 -4.62 12.50
N GLN A 285 -0.83 -5.69 13.03
CA GLN A 285 -1.49 -6.54 14.03
C GLN A 285 -1.87 -5.73 15.27
N ALA A 286 -0.94 -4.92 15.79
CA ALA A 286 -1.17 -4.08 16.96
C ALA A 286 -2.29 -3.03 16.72
N LEU A 287 -2.34 -2.46 15.52
CA LEU A 287 -3.39 -1.51 15.11
C LEU A 287 -4.77 -2.17 15.03
N ARG A 288 -4.86 -3.36 14.42
CA ARG A 288 -6.11 -4.11 14.31
C ARG A 288 -6.63 -4.59 15.66
N ALA A 289 -5.74 -5.04 16.54
CA ALA A 289 -6.06 -5.43 17.92
C ALA A 289 -6.23 -4.23 18.87
N ARG A 290 -6.12 -2.99 18.37
CA ARG A 290 -6.34 -1.73 19.11
C ARG A 290 -5.47 -1.63 20.37
N HIS A 291 -4.22 -2.07 20.29
CA HIS A 291 -3.26 -1.90 21.40
C HIS A 291 -2.99 -0.41 21.67
N ASN A 292 -2.73 -0.07 22.94
CA ASN A 292 -2.39 1.30 23.34
C ASN A 292 -1.02 1.74 22.78
N HIS A 293 -0.05 0.82 22.75
CA HIS A 293 1.28 1.07 22.20
C HIS A 293 1.45 0.35 20.87
N ILE A 294 1.79 1.10 19.82
CA ILE A 294 2.08 0.57 18.49
C ILE A 294 3.58 0.72 18.20
N PRO A 295 4.31 -0.36 17.85
CA PRO A 295 5.77 -0.36 17.77
C PRO A 295 6.31 0.24 16.45
N PHE A 296 5.87 1.43 16.05
CA PHE A 296 6.29 2.09 14.81
C PHE A 296 7.80 2.30 14.71
N ARG A 297 8.49 2.48 15.85
CA ARG A 297 9.94 2.75 15.89
C ARG A 297 10.83 1.52 15.68
N ASN A 298 10.26 0.30 15.59
CA ASN A 298 11.04 -0.93 15.43
C ASN A 298 11.75 -1.05 14.08
N SER A 299 11.31 -0.30 13.07
CA SER A 299 12.00 -0.17 11.78
C SER A 299 11.84 1.23 11.21
N ARG A 300 12.77 1.64 10.32
CA ARG A 300 12.62 2.90 9.58
C ARG A 300 11.39 2.90 8.67
N LEU A 301 11.04 1.76 8.09
CA LEU A 301 9.85 1.60 7.25
C LEU A 301 8.57 1.91 8.02
N THR A 302 8.37 1.26 9.17
CA THR A 302 7.18 1.47 10.00
C THR A 302 7.16 2.86 10.61
N TYR A 303 8.33 3.43 10.93
CA TYR A 303 8.38 4.77 11.48
C TYR A 303 7.99 5.81 10.43
N LEU A 304 8.51 5.71 9.21
CA LEU A 304 8.13 6.60 8.10
C LEU A 304 6.64 6.49 7.75
N LEU A 305 6.06 5.30 7.89
CA LEU A 305 4.65 5.02 7.59
C LEU A 305 3.71 5.21 8.78
N GLN A 306 4.18 5.74 9.91
CA GLN A 306 3.37 5.92 11.11
C GLN A 306 2.08 6.70 10.82
N ASP A 307 2.18 7.80 10.07
CA ASP A 307 1.03 8.63 9.72
C ASP A 307 0.11 7.90 8.72
N SER A 308 0.69 7.10 7.82
CA SER A 308 -0.02 6.36 6.77
C SER A 308 -0.74 5.10 7.27
N LEU A 309 -0.33 4.56 8.42
CA LEU A 309 -0.95 3.40 9.07
C LEU A 309 -1.77 3.79 10.32
N GLY A 310 -1.68 5.05 10.74
CA GLY A 310 -2.37 5.57 11.92
C GLY A 310 -3.89 5.71 11.74
N LYS A 311 -4.53 6.31 12.76
CA LYS A 311 -5.97 6.57 12.75
C LYS A 311 -6.35 7.52 11.61
N GLY A 312 -7.44 7.21 10.90
CA GLY A 312 -7.95 8.04 9.80
C GLY A 312 -7.27 7.78 8.44
N SER A 313 -6.27 6.90 8.41
CA SER A 313 -5.61 6.49 7.17
C SER A 313 -6.26 5.22 6.60
N LYS A 314 -6.30 5.14 5.27
CA LYS A 314 -6.84 4.00 4.53
C LYS A 314 -5.70 3.23 3.90
N THR A 315 -5.59 1.96 4.23
CA THR A 315 -4.49 1.10 3.81
C THR A 315 -4.99 -0.10 3.03
N VAL A 316 -4.36 -0.38 1.90
CA VAL A 316 -4.52 -1.65 1.19
C VAL A 316 -3.16 -2.27 0.92
N MET A 317 -3.06 -3.58 1.14
CA MET A 317 -1.91 -4.38 0.76
C MET A 317 -2.29 -5.32 -0.37
N VAL A 318 -1.67 -5.13 -1.53
CA VAL A 318 -1.81 -5.99 -2.70
C VAL A 318 -0.65 -6.98 -2.72
N VAL A 319 -0.95 -8.23 -2.37
CA VAL A 319 -0.01 -9.33 -2.34
C VAL A 319 -0.09 -10.12 -3.65
N GLN A 320 1.02 -10.27 -4.34
CA GLN A 320 1.07 -10.94 -5.64
C GLN A 320 1.90 -12.22 -5.53
N VAL A 321 1.26 -13.37 -5.80
CA VAL A 321 1.85 -14.71 -5.60
C VAL A 321 1.88 -15.50 -6.89
N SER A 322 2.89 -16.39 -7.02
CA SER A 322 2.97 -17.32 -8.14
C SER A 322 2.20 -18.60 -7.81
N ALA A 323 1.53 -19.16 -8.83
CA ALA A 323 0.84 -20.44 -8.73
C ALA A 323 1.77 -21.65 -8.90
N LEU A 324 3.04 -21.43 -9.25
CA LEU A 324 3.98 -22.47 -9.67
C LEU A 324 4.67 -23.13 -8.48
N GLU A 325 4.89 -24.45 -8.58
CA GLU A 325 5.57 -25.24 -7.54
C GLU A 325 6.99 -24.74 -7.24
N SER A 326 7.72 -24.31 -8.27
CA SER A 326 9.06 -23.73 -8.14
C SER A 326 9.09 -22.54 -7.16
N ASN A 327 7.97 -21.81 -7.06
CA ASN A 327 7.80 -20.64 -6.21
C ASN A 327 7.02 -20.91 -4.92
N VAL A 328 6.61 -22.16 -4.63
CA VAL A 328 5.71 -22.50 -3.52
C VAL A 328 6.21 -22.00 -2.16
N GLY A 329 7.53 -22.04 -1.94
CA GLY A 329 8.14 -21.57 -0.69
C GLY A 329 7.94 -20.07 -0.46
N GLU A 330 8.04 -19.28 -1.53
CA GLU A 330 7.85 -17.83 -1.51
C GLU A 330 6.37 -17.45 -1.44
N THR A 331 5.53 -18.15 -2.19
CA THR A 331 4.07 -18.04 -2.11
C THR A 331 3.59 -18.28 -0.67
N LEU A 332 4.04 -19.35 -0.02
CA LEU A 332 3.71 -19.63 1.39
C LEU A 332 4.23 -18.56 2.35
N CYS A 333 5.38 -17.95 2.08
CA CYS A 333 5.92 -16.88 2.91
C CYS A 333 5.07 -15.61 2.79
N SER A 334 4.78 -15.22 1.55
CA SER A 334 3.97 -14.05 1.21
C SER A 334 2.57 -14.16 1.80
N LEU A 335 1.92 -15.32 1.67
CA LEU A 335 0.57 -15.56 2.19
C LEU A 335 0.52 -15.65 3.72
N LYS A 336 1.55 -16.20 4.38
CA LYS A 336 1.62 -16.15 5.85
C LYS A 336 1.71 -14.72 6.36
N PHE A 337 2.51 -13.89 5.70
CA PHE A 337 2.58 -12.47 6.02
C PHE A 337 1.24 -11.79 5.76
N ALA A 338 0.65 -11.98 4.58
CA ALA A 338 -0.66 -11.45 4.22
C ALA A 338 -1.75 -11.83 5.23
N GLN A 339 -1.81 -13.10 5.62
CA GLN A 339 -2.77 -13.60 6.59
C GLN A 339 -2.53 -13.03 7.99
N ARG A 340 -1.26 -12.81 8.37
CA ARG A 340 -0.93 -12.14 9.64
C ARG A 340 -1.42 -10.69 9.65
N VAL A 341 -1.26 -9.98 8.53
CA VAL A 341 -1.79 -8.62 8.32
C VAL A 341 -3.32 -8.63 8.26
N CYS A 342 -3.92 -9.72 7.77
CA CYS A 342 -5.36 -9.91 7.64
C CYS A 342 -6.08 -10.30 8.94
N LYS A 343 -5.42 -11.03 9.84
CA LYS A 343 -6.06 -11.52 11.07
C LYS A 343 -6.24 -10.40 12.09
N VAL A 344 -7.50 -10.12 12.44
CA VAL A 344 -7.86 -9.55 13.74
C VAL A 344 -7.87 -10.74 14.70
N GLU A 345 -6.99 -10.80 15.70
CA GLU A 345 -7.34 -11.54 16.90
C GLU A 345 -8.43 -10.74 17.59
N LEU A 346 -9.68 -11.11 17.33
CA LEU A 346 -10.81 -10.70 18.14
C LEU A 346 -10.59 -11.37 19.51
N GLY A 347 -10.05 -10.63 20.47
CA GLY A 347 -10.33 -10.94 21.87
C GLY A 347 -11.86 -11.00 22.05
N PRO A 348 -12.39 -11.96 22.82
CA PRO A 348 -13.83 -12.16 22.91
C PRO A 348 -14.53 -10.86 23.31
N ALA A 349 -15.54 -10.48 22.53
CA ALA A 349 -16.39 -9.33 22.83
C ALA A 349 -17.12 -9.60 24.16
N ALA A 350 -16.61 -9.04 25.25
CA ALA A 350 -17.28 -9.06 26.54
C ALA A 350 -18.53 -8.17 26.45
N ARG A 351 -19.69 -8.81 26.37
CA ARG A 351 -20.99 -8.16 26.52
C ARG A 351 -21.10 -7.70 27.98
N LYS A 352 -20.85 -6.42 28.26
CA LYS A 352 -21.24 -5.83 29.55
C LYS A 352 -22.75 -5.70 29.58
N ILE A 353 -23.40 -6.69 30.18
CA ILE A 353 -24.78 -6.55 30.67
C ILE A 353 -24.64 -5.96 32.06
N GLU A 354 -24.99 -4.69 32.23
CA GLU A 354 -25.26 -4.15 33.57
C GLU A 354 -26.60 -4.70 34.03
N SER A 355 -26.56 -5.76 34.82
CA SER A 355 -27.68 -6.16 35.66
C SER A 355 -27.82 -5.11 36.77
N GLY A 356 -28.87 -4.30 36.70
CA GLY A 356 -29.27 -3.41 37.79
C GLY A 356 -29.60 -4.21 39.04
N GLY A 357 -28.62 -4.36 39.93
CA GLY A 357 -28.78 -4.84 41.30
C GLY A 357 -28.99 -3.66 42.23
N GLY A 358 -30.22 -3.19 42.36
CA GLY A 358 -30.65 -2.39 43.50
C GLY A 358 -31.19 -3.32 44.58
N GLN A 359 -30.35 -3.69 45.54
CA GLN A 359 -30.78 -4.28 46.81
C GLN A 359 -31.00 -3.16 47.83
N CYS A 360 -32.19 -3.20 48.41
CA CYS A 360 -32.54 -2.93 49.81
C CYS A 360 -31.69 -1.94 50.61
N ASP A 361 -32.36 -0.87 51.07
CA ASP A 361 -32.51 -0.61 52.50
C ASP A 361 -33.99 -0.71 52.87
#